data_AF-A0A940WPD9-F1
#
_entry.id   AF-A0A940WPD9-F1
#
_cell.length_a   1.000
_cell.length_b   1.000
_cell.length_c   1.000
_cell.angle_alpha   90.00
_cell.angle_beta   90.00
_cell.angle_gamma   90.00
#
_symmetry.space_group_name_H-M   'P 1'
#
loop_
_entity.id
_entity.type
_entity.pdbx_description
1 polymer ?
#
loop_
_entity_poly.entity_id
_entity_poly.type
_entity_poly.pdbx_seq_one_letter_code
_entity_poly.pdbx_strand_id
1 'polypeptide(L)'
;MSKKLLSLIIAFTLILTTLAFPIHSFANTQVNTVMSTANSLIGTPYRWGGTSPSGFDCSGFMSYVFNKAGVSLPRTTIDQYKAGTFVSKTDLQPGDAVFFKNTYRQGISHAGIYVGDNHFIHASSSGVVKTSLNNPYWSPKYHGAKRYIKPVAVKPVAKPVETKPAETQPVTTKPQSAEEQIIDTQIELTTLKGSTRETTAVEISKEIYPNGFDPKHQYKTVIVATAYEFADALSAAPLAAKYDNAPILLTEANKLNSNVATEIRRLKAEKVIVLGGEQAVSTQALQEAEQIVGKGNVSRISGSTRYETNEKINNQVGEVEGYFVVSGQEPADALSAAPIAAQNNWAIVLTNKNNINSETIEALEGKKISVLGGEAAISNQVYNQLEVEAATINRLSGKNRYETLSAVLNEFETNMDKIYMATGKNFPDALSAASLVNATDGTLLLIGDSVDNSLDQYITSSNPNNLYIIGGVVSNKAINSFLRLAN
;
A
#
# COMPACT_ATOMS: atom_id res chain seq x y z
N MET A 1 -22.92 69.55 -42.49
CA MET A 1 -24.15 69.03 -41.89
C MET A 1 -23.81 67.91 -40.92
N SER A 2 -24.53 67.86 -39.81
CA SER A 2 -24.17 67.26 -38.53
C SER A 2 -24.91 65.94 -38.23
N LYS A 3 -24.35 65.12 -37.30
CA LYS A 3 -25.02 64.11 -36.44
C LYS A 3 -25.51 62.86 -37.20
N LYS A 4 -25.28 61.61 -36.77
CA LYS A 4 -25.41 61.06 -35.42
C LYS A 4 -24.56 59.80 -35.22
N LEU A 5 -23.97 59.77 -34.03
CA LEU A 5 -23.53 58.61 -33.27
C LEU A 5 -24.75 57.93 -32.61
N LEU A 6 -24.59 56.64 -32.29
CA LEU A 6 -25.18 55.88 -31.16
C LEU A 6 -26.25 54.78 -31.46
N SER A 7 -25.88 53.57 -30.98
CA SER A 7 -26.70 52.49 -30.43
C SER A 7 -27.30 51.41 -31.35
N LEU A 8 -26.65 50.23 -31.40
CA LEU A 8 -27.32 48.98 -30.99
C LEU A 8 -26.29 47.94 -30.50
N ILE A 9 -26.48 47.53 -29.25
CA ILE A 9 -25.78 46.45 -28.55
C ILE A 9 -26.48 45.12 -28.90
N ILE A 10 -25.75 44.00 -28.76
CA ILE A 10 -26.19 42.60 -28.54
C ILE A 10 -25.96 41.64 -29.73
N ALA A 11 -24.90 40.82 -29.61
CA ALA A 11 -24.80 39.39 -30.00
C ALA A 11 -23.36 38.91 -29.71
N PHE A 12 -22.98 38.72 -28.44
CA PHE A 12 -23.02 37.44 -27.70
C PHE A 12 -22.26 36.27 -28.38
N THR A 13 -20.97 36.21 -28.05
CA THR A 13 -20.18 35.03 -27.64
C THR A 13 -20.20 33.75 -28.49
N LEU A 14 -19.03 33.50 -29.08
CA LEU A 14 -18.30 32.24 -29.18
C LEU A 14 -19.01 31.00 -28.57
N ILE A 15 -19.51 30.12 -29.43
CA ILE A 15 -19.95 28.77 -29.08
C ILE A 15 -18.69 27.96 -28.76
N LEU A 16 -18.35 27.86 -27.48
CA LEU A 16 -17.50 26.80 -26.95
C LEU A 16 -18.42 25.84 -26.19
N THR A 17 -18.94 24.82 -26.89
CA THR A 17 -19.71 23.74 -26.27
C THR A 17 -18.77 22.89 -25.43
N THR A 18 -18.61 23.27 -24.16
CA THR A 18 -18.06 22.39 -23.13
C THR A 18 -19.10 21.32 -22.82
N LEU A 19 -18.79 20.07 -23.19
CA LEU A 19 -19.42 18.89 -22.61
C LEU A 19 -19.05 18.83 -21.13
N ALA A 20 -19.82 19.51 -20.29
CA ALA A 20 -19.77 19.33 -18.84
C ALA A 20 -20.45 17.99 -18.51
N PHE A 21 -19.67 16.91 -18.45
CA PHE A 21 -20.12 15.67 -17.80
C PHE A 21 -20.41 15.96 -16.31
N PRO A 22 -21.50 15.42 -15.72
CA PRO A 22 -21.89 15.79 -14.38
C PRO A 22 -21.04 15.03 -13.35
N ILE A 23 -19.95 15.66 -12.90
CA ILE A 23 -19.15 15.21 -11.73
C ILE A 23 -20.02 15.20 -10.43
N HIS A 24 -21.16 15.90 -10.45
CA HIS A 24 -22.11 16.01 -9.33
C HIS A 24 -22.83 14.68 -8.97
N SER A 25 -22.84 13.67 -9.84
CA SER A 25 -23.60 12.43 -9.62
C SER A 25 -22.85 11.38 -8.78
N PHE A 26 -21.52 11.40 -8.75
CA PHE A 26 -20.73 10.24 -8.28
C PHE A 26 -20.65 10.09 -6.75
N ALA A 27 -20.40 11.18 -6.01
CA ALA A 27 -20.27 11.11 -4.55
C ALA A 27 -21.61 10.75 -3.86
N ASN A 28 -22.73 11.30 -4.33
CA ASN A 28 -24.07 10.93 -3.86
C ASN A 28 -24.37 9.45 -4.16
N THR A 29 -23.89 8.92 -5.28
CA THR A 29 -24.04 7.49 -5.63
C THR A 29 -23.24 6.59 -4.67
N GLN A 30 -22.02 6.97 -4.28
CA GLN A 30 -21.21 6.20 -3.33
C GLN A 30 -21.82 6.18 -1.92
N VAL A 31 -22.25 7.34 -1.41
CA VAL A 31 -22.92 7.42 -0.09
C VAL A 31 -24.19 6.58 -0.10
N ASN A 32 -25.02 6.69 -1.15
CA ASN A 32 -26.22 5.86 -1.29
C ASN A 32 -25.89 4.36 -1.31
N THR A 33 -24.78 3.97 -1.93
CA THR A 33 -24.33 2.57 -1.99
C THR A 33 -23.85 2.07 -0.62
N VAL A 34 -23.08 2.88 0.13
CA VAL A 34 -22.71 2.57 1.52
C VAL A 34 -23.96 2.35 2.37
N MET A 35 -24.90 3.28 2.27
CA MET A 35 -26.13 3.29 3.06
C MET A 35 -27.04 2.11 2.73
N SER A 36 -27.29 1.84 1.44
CA SER A 36 -28.14 0.73 1.01
C SER A 36 -27.51 -0.62 1.35
N THR A 37 -26.20 -0.78 1.14
CA THR A 37 -25.47 -2.00 1.48
C THR A 37 -25.48 -2.25 2.98
N ALA A 38 -25.16 -1.24 3.81
CA ALA A 38 -25.18 -1.36 5.27
C ALA A 38 -26.55 -1.83 5.78
N ASN A 39 -27.63 -1.23 5.27
CA ASN A 39 -29.00 -1.61 5.65
C ASN A 39 -29.34 -3.05 5.20
N SER A 40 -28.94 -3.45 3.99
CA SER A 40 -29.22 -4.80 3.46
C SER A 40 -28.55 -5.93 4.26
N LEU A 41 -27.50 -5.62 5.01
CA LEU A 41 -26.74 -6.59 5.79
C LEU A 41 -27.23 -6.74 7.23
N ILE A 42 -28.20 -5.94 7.68
CA ILE A 42 -28.80 -6.08 9.02
C ILE A 42 -29.32 -7.51 9.20
N GLY A 43 -28.97 -8.13 10.32
CA GLY A 43 -29.27 -9.53 10.62
C GLY A 43 -28.19 -10.52 10.21
N THR A 44 -27.16 -10.11 9.45
CA THR A 44 -26.03 -11.00 9.12
C THR A 44 -25.30 -11.42 10.41
N PRO A 45 -24.99 -12.72 10.61
CA PRO A 45 -24.34 -13.20 11.83
C PRO A 45 -23.00 -12.54 12.12
N TYR A 46 -22.63 -12.47 13.40
CA TYR A 46 -21.29 -12.09 13.79
C TYR A 46 -20.33 -13.26 13.63
N ARG A 47 -19.15 -13.01 13.06
CA ARG A 47 -18.03 -13.96 13.04
C ARG A 47 -16.73 -13.20 13.25
N TRP A 48 -15.96 -13.57 14.28
CA TRP A 48 -14.64 -13.00 14.49
C TRP A 48 -13.75 -13.24 13.27
N GLY A 49 -13.11 -12.20 12.74
CA GLY A 49 -12.35 -12.29 11.50
C GLY A 49 -13.20 -12.27 10.22
N GLY A 50 -14.54 -12.31 10.32
CA GLY A 50 -15.46 -12.42 9.19
C GLY A 50 -15.52 -11.17 8.30
N THR A 51 -15.61 -11.39 6.99
CA THR A 51 -15.56 -10.33 5.95
C THR A 51 -16.60 -10.52 4.85
N SER A 52 -17.58 -11.41 5.02
CA SER A 52 -18.58 -11.72 4.00
C SER A 52 -19.98 -11.88 4.58
N PRO A 53 -21.05 -11.90 3.75
CA PRO A 53 -22.42 -12.13 4.22
C PRO A 53 -22.66 -13.47 4.96
N SER A 54 -21.67 -14.38 4.98
CA SER A 54 -21.72 -15.57 5.84
C SER A 54 -21.45 -15.26 7.32
N GLY A 55 -20.85 -14.10 7.60
CA GLY A 55 -20.71 -13.49 8.91
C GLY A 55 -19.59 -12.45 8.94
N PHE A 56 -19.77 -11.41 9.75
CA PHE A 56 -18.86 -10.26 9.84
C PHE A 56 -18.32 -10.04 11.25
N ASP A 57 -17.09 -9.54 11.37
CA ASP A 57 -16.71 -8.70 12.51
C ASP A 57 -16.85 -7.21 12.19
N CYS A 58 -16.60 -6.35 13.17
CA CYS A 58 -16.87 -4.91 13.01
C CYS A 58 -16.09 -4.29 11.84
N SER A 59 -14.79 -4.54 11.73
CA SER A 59 -13.99 -3.93 10.67
C SER A 59 -14.14 -4.66 9.34
N GLY A 60 -14.48 -5.96 9.33
CA GLY A 60 -14.83 -6.69 8.12
C GLY A 60 -16.16 -6.24 7.52
N PHE A 61 -17.16 -5.92 8.35
CA PHE A 61 -18.40 -5.27 7.94
C PHE A 61 -18.11 -3.90 7.29
N MET A 62 -17.30 -3.06 7.95
CA MET A 62 -16.91 -1.76 7.42
C MET A 62 -16.23 -1.89 6.06
N SER A 63 -15.18 -2.72 5.95
CA SER A 63 -14.47 -2.93 4.70
C SER A 63 -15.38 -3.45 3.58
N TYR A 64 -16.28 -4.39 3.88
CA TYR A 64 -17.22 -4.92 2.90
C TYR A 64 -18.17 -3.85 2.36
N VAL A 65 -18.81 -3.08 3.25
CA VAL A 65 -19.79 -2.06 2.86
C VAL A 65 -19.14 -0.95 2.03
N PHE A 66 -18.02 -0.42 2.50
CA PHE A 66 -17.33 0.66 1.77
C PHE A 66 -16.76 0.15 0.45
N ASN A 67 -16.30 -1.11 0.39
CA ASN A 67 -15.83 -1.70 -0.86
C ASN A 67 -16.94 -1.77 -1.92
N LYS A 68 -18.20 -2.06 -1.54
CA LYS A 68 -19.35 -2.00 -2.47
C LYS A 68 -19.59 -0.61 -3.04
N ALA A 69 -19.21 0.45 -2.33
CA ALA A 69 -19.24 1.82 -2.82
C ALA A 69 -17.94 2.27 -3.52
N GLY A 70 -17.02 1.34 -3.80
CA GLY A 70 -15.73 1.63 -4.43
C GLY A 70 -14.70 2.28 -3.50
N VAL A 71 -14.90 2.20 -2.18
CA VAL A 71 -14.00 2.77 -1.16
C VAL A 71 -13.30 1.64 -0.40
N SER A 72 -11.99 1.51 -0.58
CA SER A 72 -11.22 0.49 0.13
C SER A 72 -10.86 0.96 1.54
N LEU A 73 -11.22 0.15 2.55
CA LEU A 73 -10.85 0.40 3.93
C LEU A 73 -9.88 -0.67 4.45
N PRO A 74 -8.88 -0.29 5.27
CA PRO A 74 -8.00 -1.23 5.98
C PRO A 74 -8.79 -2.27 6.78
N ARG A 75 -8.21 -3.45 7.03
CA ARG A 75 -8.92 -4.55 7.71
C ARG A 75 -9.14 -4.34 9.20
N THR A 76 -8.31 -3.52 9.86
CA THR A 76 -8.37 -3.31 11.32
C THR A 76 -9.10 -2.03 11.66
N THR A 77 -9.85 -2.02 12.76
CA THR A 77 -10.57 -0.85 13.24
C THR A 77 -9.65 0.35 13.54
N ILE A 78 -8.41 0.10 13.99
CA ILE A 78 -7.44 1.16 14.28
C ILE A 78 -7.00 1.82 12.97
N ASP A 79 -6.67 1.03 11.95
CA ASP A 79 -6.19 1.56 10.67
C ASP A 79 -7.33 2.23 9.89
N GLN A 80 -8.54 1.69 9.99
CA GLN A 80 -9.74 2.37 9.54
C GLN A 80 -9.83 3.75 10.19
N TYR A 81 -9.71 3.86 11.51
CA TYR A 81 -9.76 5.16 12.19
C TYR A 81 -8.62 6.11 11.76
N LYS A 82 -7.41 5.60 11.53
CA LYS A 82 -6.30 6.44 11.03
C LYS A 82 -6.59 6.95 9.62
N ALA A 83 -7.22 6.13 8.78
CA ALA A 83 -7.66 6.50 7.44
C ALA A 83 -8.85 7.47 7.46
N GLY A 84 -9.03 8.20 6.35
CA GLY A 84 -10.16 9.11 6.16
C GLY A 84 -10.01 10.47 6.85
N THR A 85 -10.87 11.41 6.47
CA THR A 85 -10.87 12.77 7.02
C THR A 85 -11.60 12.79 8.36
N PHE A 86 -11.04 13.47 9.36
CA PHE A 86 -11.70 13.64 10.66
C PHE A 86 -13.05 14.35 10.51
N VAL A 87 -14.07 13.87 11.24
CA VAL A 87 -15.40 14.47 11.33
C VAL A 87 -15.74 14.72 12.78
N SER A 88 -16.15 15.95 13.11
CA SER A 88 -16.64 16.28 14.44
C SER A 88 -18.00 15.61 14.68
N LYS A 89 -18.36 15.32 15.94
CA LYS A 89 -19.63 14.64 16.25
C LYS A 89 -20.86 15.42 15.79
N THR A 90 -20.78 16.75 15.76
CA THR A 90 -21.87 17.63 15.29
C THR A 90 -21.97 17.70 13.76
N ASP A 91 -20.92 17.30 13.04
CA ASP A 91 -20.85 17.35 11.57
C ASP A 91 -21.06 15.97 10.92
N LEU A 92 -21.56 15.00 11.70
CA LEU A 92 -21.86 13.65 11.23
C LEU A 92 -22.91 13.67 10.13
N GLN A 93 -22.59 13.02 9.02
CA GLN A 93 -23.45 12.84 7.86
C GLN A 93 -23.63 11.35 7.56
N PRO A 94 -24.80 10.91 7.07
CA PRO A 94 -24.99 9.53 6.65
C PRO A 94 -23.86 9.05 5.72
N GLY A 95 -23.30 7.88 6.02
CA GLY A 95 -22.13 7.33 5.32
C GLY A 95 -20.79 7.62 5.99
N ASP A 96 -20.74 8.47 7.03
CA ASP A 96 -19.55 8.59 7.87
C ASP A 96 -19.35 7.32 8.72
N ALA A 97 -18.10 7.01 9.04
CA ALA A 97 -17.75 5.97 9.98
C ALA A 97 -17.59 6.52 11.38
N VAL A 98 -18.18 5.85 12.36
CA VAL A 98 -18.07 6.17 13.78
C VAL A 98 -17.25 5.10 14.50
N PHE A 99 -16.39 5.53 15.42
CA PHE A 99 -15.43 4.69 16.10
C PHE A 99 -15.61 4.75 17.61
N PHE A 100 -15.38 3.62 18.26
CA PHE A 100 -15.55 3.44 19.69
C PHE A 100 -14.31 2.80 20.32
N LYS A 101 -14.04 3.19 21.55
CA LYS A 101 -12.92 2.70 22.36
C LYS A 101 -13.39 1.85 23.54
N ASN A 102 -12.50 1.02 24.06
CA ASN A 102 -12.72 0.24 25.28
C ASN A 102 -14.00 -0.63 25.23
N THR A 103 -14.30 -1.25 24.08
CA THR A 103 -15.41 -2.20 23.95
C THR A 103 -14.98 -3.61 24.35
N TYR A 104 -14.04 -4.22 23.60
CA TYR A 104 -13.46 -5.53 23.89
C TYR A 104 -11.93 -5.50 24.12
N ARG A 105 -11.27 -4.38 23.81
CA ARG A 105 -9.86 -4.12 24.16
C ARG A 105 -9.67 -2.64 24.45
N GLN A 106 -8.61 -2.29 25.18
CA GLN A 106 -8.23 -0.91 25.45
C GLN A 106 -7.95 -0.16 24.15
N GLY A 107 -8.34 1.12 24.09
CA GLY A 107 -8.22 1.94 22.89
C GLY A 107 -9.28 1.59 21.85
N ILE A 108 -9.07 2.02 20.60
CA ILE A 108 -10.03 1.84 19.51
C ILE A 108 -10.23 0.36 19.23
N SER A 109 -11.47 -0.08 19.40
CA SER A 109 -11.83 -1.49 19.35
C SER A 109 -13.02 -1.74 18.44
N HIS A 110 -13.93 -0.77 18.24
CA HIS A 110 -15.13 -0.99 17.43
C HIS A 110 -15.41 0.14 16.44
N ALA A 111 -16.13 -0.19 15.36
CA ALA A 111 -16.58 0.78 14.36
C ALA A 111 -17.97 0.43 13.82
N GLY A 112 -18.60 1.42 13.21
CA GLY A 112 -19.83 1.27 12.45
C GLY A 112 -20.08 2.46 11.52
N ILE A 113 -21.17 2.40 10.77
CA ILE A 113 -21.53 3.38 9.73
C ILE A 113 -22.66 4.24 10.28
N TYR A 114 -22.46 5.54 10.39
CA TYR A 114 -23.50 6.48 10.74
C TYR A 114 -24.56 6.54 9.63
N VAL A 115 -25.83 6.40 10.00
CA VAL A 115 -26.94 6.30 9.04
C VAL A 115 -27.99 7.40 9.19
N GLY A 116 -27.67 8.49 9.90
CA GLY A 116 -28.61 9.56 10.21
C GLY A 116 -29.40 9.32 11.49
N ASP A 117 -30.17 10.33 11.90
CA ASP A 117 -31.04 10.32 13.09
C ASP A 117 -30.35 9.85 14.38
N ASN A 118 -29.07 10.17 14.55
CA ASN A 118 -28.25 9.72 15.69
C ASN A 118 -28.12 8.18 15.81
N HIS A 119 -28.18 7.46 14.69
CA HIS A 119 -28.04 6.00 14.63
C HIS A 119 -26.85 5.57 13.76
N PHE A 120 -26.32 4.39 14.05
CA PHE A 120 -25.26 3.75 13.27
C PHE A 120 -25.51 2.24 13.11
N ILE A 121 -25.02 1.65 12.02
CA ILE A 121 -25.08 0.20 11.76
C ILE A 121 -23.69 -0.40 12.01
N HIS A 122 -23.64 -1.53 12.72
CA HIS A 122 -22.39 -2.23 13.02
C HIS A 122 -22.61 -3.72 13.23
N ALA A 123 -21.56 -4.54 13.05
CA ALA A 123 -21.55 -5.94 13.49
C ALA A 123 -21.35 -6.01 15.01
N SER A 124 -22.40 -6.28 15.78
CA SER A 124 -22.34 -6.57 17.22
C SER A 124 -22.17 -8.07 17.46
N SER A 125 -22.04 -8.52 18.71
CA SER A 125 -22.04 -9.95 19.04
C SER A 125 -23.33 -10.68 18.64
N SER A 126 -24.43 -9.96 18.44
CA SER A 126 -25.71 -10.50 17.95
C SER A 126 -25.89 -10.39 16.43
N GLY A 127 -24.83 -10.04 15.69
CA GLY A 127 -24.87 -9.81 14.24
C GLY A 127 -24.90 -8.33 13.87
N VAL A 128 -25.11 -8.04 12.59
CA VAL A 128 -25.20 -6.66 12.07
C VAL A 128 -26.51 -6.03 12.53
N VAL A 129 -26.42 -4.93 13.28
CA VAL A 129 -27.57 -4.25 13.91
C VAL A 129 -27.49 -2.73 13.75
N LYS A 130 -28.64 -2.06 13.81
CA LYS A 130 -28.75 -0.59 13.90
C LYS A 130 -28.91 -0.19 15.37
N THR A 131 -28.05 0.70 15.85
CA THR A 131 -28.00 1.14 17.25
C THR A 131 -27.98 2.66 17.35
N SER A 132 -28.62 3.23 18.37
CA SER A 132 -28.53 4.67 18.68
C SER A 132 -27.16 5.02 19.27
N LEU A 133 -26.57 6.14 18.87
CA LEU A 133 -25.36 6.69 19.50
C LEU A 133 -25.58 7.15 20.94
N ASN A 134 -26.84 7.37 21.35
CA ASN A 134 -27.21 7.65 22.75
C ASN A 134 -27.39 6.40 23.59
N ASN A 135 -27.23 5.20 23.01
CA ASN A 135 -27.31 3.95 23.77
C ASN A 135 -26.35 3.99 24.97
N PRO A 136 -26.78 3.63 26.19
CA PRO A 136 -25.97 3.75 27.41
C PRO A 136 -24.63 3.01 27.36
N TYR A 137 -24.51 1.95 26.56
CA TYR A 137 -23.24 1.24 26.36
C TYR A 137 -22.32 1.96 25.37
N TRP A 138 -22.86 2.47 24.25
CA TRP A 138 -22.10 3.02 23.13
C TRP A 138 -21.74 4.50 23.31
N SER A 139 -22.63 5.30 23.90
CA SER A 139 -22.43 6.73 24.14
C SER A 139 -21.12 7.04 24.88
N PRO A 140 -20.81 6.41 26.05
CA PRO A 140 -19.56 6.68 26.77
C PRO A 140 -18.31 6.12 26.06
N LYS A 141 -18.48 5.24 25.07
CA LYS A 141 -17.37 4.62 24.32
C LYS A 141 -17.08 5.32 23.00
N TYR A 142 -17.92 6.26 22.57
CA TYR A 142 -17.69 7.03 21.36
C TYR A 142 -16.33 7.71 21.42
N HIS A 143 -15.52 7.51 20.38
CA HIS A 143 -14.17 8.06 20.30
C HIS A 143 -14.06 9.17 19.26
N GLY A 144 -14.59 8.95 18.05
CA GLY A 144 -14.50 9.91 16.95
C GLY A 144 -15.10 9.36 15.66
N ALA A 145 -15.08 10.18 14.60
CA ALA A 145 -15.63 9.81 13.30
C ALA A 145 -14.69 10.14 12.14
N LYS A 146 -14.85 9.40 11.05
CA LYS A 146 -14.09 9.53 9.81
C LYS A 146 -15.00 9.52 8.58
N ARG A 147 -14.68 10.37 7.62
CA ARG A 147 -15.31 10.43 6.31
C ARG A 147 -14.36 9.88 5.26
N TYR A 148 -14.83 8.87 4.53
CA TYR A 148 -14.05 8.23 3.46
C TYR A 148 -14.52 8.61 2.06
N ILE A 149 -15.74 9.12 1.93
CA ILE A 149 -16.28 9.62 0.67
C ILE A 149 -16.16 11.14 0.70
N LYS A 150 -15.35 11.71 -0.20
CA LYS A 150 -15.17 13.17 -0.27
C LYS A 150 -16.49 13.84 -0.64
N PRO A 151 -16.97 14.83 0.12
CA PRO A 151 -18.05 15.69 -0.35
C PRO A 151 -17.59 16.43 -1.60
N VAL A 152 -18.46 16.55 -2.61
CA VAL A 152 -18.25 17.54 -3.67
C VAL A 152 -18.34 18.90 -3.01
N ALA A 153 -17.32 19.75 -3.18
CA ALA A 153 -17.32 21.11 -2.66
C ALA A 153 -18.47 21.89 -3.31
N VAL A 154 -19.56 22.07 -2.57
CA VAL A 154 -20.67 22.91 -2.99
C VAL A 154 -20.25 24.35 -2.78
N LYS A 155 -19.95 25.09 -3.86
CA LYS A 155 -20.03 26.56 -3.79
C LYS A 155 -21.51 26.92 -3.55
N PRO A 156 -21.84 27.86 -2.65
CA PRO A 156 -23.23 28.24 -2.44
C PRO A 156 -23.76 28.87 -3.73
N VAL A 157 -24.57 28.13 -4.47
CA VAL A 157 -25.41 28.72 -5.52
C VAL A 157 -26.69 29.19 -4.82
N ALA A 158 -27.04 30.43 -5.09
CA ALA A 158 -28.22 31.09 -4.53
C ALA A 158 -29.52 30.30 -4.82
N LYS A 159 -30.54 30.60 -4.00
CA LYS A 159 -31.87 29.97 -3.88
C LYS A 159 -32.53 29.54 -5.22
N PRO A 160 -33.41 28.52 -5.19
CA PRO A 160 -33.96 27.89 -6.38
C PRO A 160 -34.96 28.81 -7.08
N VAL A 161 -34.89 28.89 -8.41
CA VAL A 161 -36.02 29.27 -9.24
C VAL A 161 -36.71 27.98 -9.69
N GLU A 162 -37.97 27.88 -9.31
CA GLU A 162 -38.90 26.81 -9.59
C GLU A 162 -39.16 26.70 -11.11
N THR A 163 -38.92 25.53 -11.71
CA THR A 163 -39.52 25.19 -13.00
C THR A 163 -40.02 23.75 -13.03
N LYS A 164 -41.18 23.62 -13.68
CA LYS A 164 -42.17 22.53 -13.70
C LYS A 164 -41.67 21.29 -14.46
N PRO A 165 -42.16 20.07 -14.15
CA PRO A 165 -41.61 18.83 -14.70
C PRO A 165 -42.06 18.59 -16.15
N ALA A 166 -41.13 18.12 -16.99
CA ALA A 166 -41.40 17.58 -18.31
C ALA A 166 -41.19 16.07 -18.34
N GLU A 167 -41.99 15.41 -19.18
CA GLU A 167 -42.39 14.00 -19.17
C GLU A 167 -41.27 12.98 -19.37
N THR A 168 -41.42 11.85 -18.67
CA THR A 168 -40.66 10.62 -18.85
C THR A 168 -41.13 9.86 -20.08
N GLN A 169 -40.19 9.47 -20.96
CA GLN A 169 -40.33 8.26 -21.78
C GLN A 169 -39.27 7.23 -21.38
N PRO A 170 -39.62 5.94 -21.27
CA PRO A 170 -38.68 4.91 -20.86
C PRO A 170 -37.87 4.39 -22.06
N VAL A 171 -36.55 4.60 -22.03
CA VAL A 171 -35.62 3.85 -22.89
C VAL A 171 -35.12 2.66 -22.09
N THR A 172 -35.68 1.48 -22.37
CA THR A 172 -35.15 0.20 -21.94
C THR A 172 -33.87 -0.10 -22.70
N THR A 173 -32.72 -0.01 -22.03
CA THR A 173 -31.51 -0.75 -22.45
C THR A 173 -30.98 -1.52 -21.25
N LYS A 174 -30.91 -2.83 -21.45
CA LYS A 174 -30.38 -3.84 -20.54
C LYS A 174 -28.86 -3.63 -20.43
N PRO A 175 -28.24 -3.59 -19.23
CA PRO A 175 -26.79 -3.53 -19.15
C PRO A 175 -26.22 -4.91 -19.52
N GLN A 176 -25.61 -4.98 -20.71
CA GLN A 176 -24.74 -6.08 -21.12
C GLN A 176 -23.41 -5.89 -20.40
N SER A 177 -22.97 -6.91 -19.67
CA SER A 177 -21.68 -6.96 -19.00
C SER A 177 -20.56 -6.82 -20.04
N ALA A 178 -19.85 -5.70 -20.02
CA ALA A 178 -18.58 -5.59 -20.72
C ALA A 178 -17.53 -6.35 -19.91
N GLU A 179 -17.23 -7.58 -20.32
CA GLU A 179 -15.95 -8.19 -20.01
C GLU A 179 -14.87 -7.34 -20.71
N GLU A 180 -14.00 -6.68 -19.94
CA GLU A 180 -12.84 -5.97 -20.48
C GLU A 180 -11.90 -7.00 -21.12
N GLN A 181 -11.83 -7.00 -22.45
CA GLN A 181 -10.83 -7.76 -23.20
C GLN A 181 -9.42 -7.27 -22.88
N ILE A 182 -8.53 -8.22 -22.57
CA ILE A 182 -7.08 -7.99 -22.47
C ILE A 182 -6.60 -7.55 -23.86
N ILE A 183 -5.85 -6.45 -23.90
CA ILE A 183 -5.22 -5.94 -25.12
C ILE A 183 -4.22 -7.00 -25.59
N ASP A 184 -4.27 -7.40 -26.86
CA ASP A 184 -3.30 -8.32 -27.47
C ASP A 184 -1.92 -7.64 -27.48
N THR A 185 -1.07 -8.03 -26.53
CA THR A 185 0.26 -7.47 -26.32
C THR A 185 1.30 -8.57 -26.52
N GLN A 186 2.47 -8.25 -27.08
CA GLN A 186 3.62 -9.18 -27.09
C GLN A 186 4.19 -9.44 -25.69
N ILE A 187 3.71 -8.71 -24.68
CA ILE A 187 4.13 -8.80 -23.28
C ILE A 187 3.51 -10.04 -22.63
N GLU A 188 4.35 -10.92 -22.11
CA GLU A 188 3.91 -12.09 -21.35
C GLU A 188 3.51 -11.66 -19.92
N LEU A 189 2.24 -11.91 -19.56
CA LEU A 189 1.68 -11.55 -18.27
C LEU A 189 1.71 -12.74 -17.29
N THR A 190 2.45 -12.60 -16.20
CA THR A 190 2.50 -13.58 -15.10
C THR A 190 1.94 -12.95 -13.83
N THR A 191 1.13 -13.69 -13.06
CA THR A 191 0.64 -13.20 -11.76
C THR A 191 1.14 -14.09 -10.63
N LEU A 192 1.90 -13.51 -9.71
CA LEU A 192 2.39 -14.16 -8.50
C LEU A 192 1.61 -13.64 -7.30
N LYS A 193 0.61 -14.40 -6.85
CA LYS A 193 -0.24 -14.00 -5.71
C LYS A 193 -0.69 -15.21 -4.91
N GLY A 194 -0.79 -15.01 -3.59
CA GLY A 194 -1.52 -15.91 -2.70
C GLY A 194 -2.81 -15.27 -2.18
N SER A 195 -3.57 -16.03 -1.37
CA SER A 195 -4.75 -15.50 -0.65
C SER A 195 -4.38 -14.51 0.46
N THR A 196 -3.14 -14.57 0.93
CA THR A 196 -2.53 -13.70 1.93
C THR A 196 -1.11 -13.30 1.50
N ARG A 197 -0.54 -12.28 2.15
CA ARG A 197 0.84 -11.80 1.90
C ARG A 197 1.89 -12.88 2.15
N GLU A 198 1.67 -13.73 3.14
CA GLU A 198 2.54 -14.87 3.47
C GLU A 198 2.53 -15.88 2.32
N THR A 199 1.34 -16.21 1.78
CA THR A 199 1.24 -17.09 0.61
C THR A 199 1.76 -16.44 -0.67
N THR A 200 1.64 -15.12 -0.85
CA THR A 200 2.28 -14.40 -1.97
C THR A 200 3.80 -14.53 -1.90
N ALA A 201 4.39 -14.34 -0.72
CA ALA A 201 5.84 -14.54 -0.53
C ALA A 201 6.28 -15.99 -0.83
N VAL A 202 5.43 -16.98 -0.53
CA VAL A 202 5.67 -18.39 -0.91
C VAL A 202 5.63 -18.58 -2.43
N GLU A 203 4.68 -17.98 -3.15
CA GLU A 203 4.64 -18.06 -4.62
C GLU A 203 5.88 -17.39 -5.26
N ILE A 204 6.32 -16.24 -4.71
CA ILE A 204 7.56 -15.59 -5.14
C ILE A 204 8.77 -16.49 -4.90
N SER A 205 8.85 -17.14 -3.73
CA SER A 205 9.92 -18.11 -3.42
C SER A 205 9.97 -19.28 -4.39
N LYS A 206 8.81 -19.79 -4.84
CA LYS A 206 8.73 -20.84 -5.85
C LYS A 206 9.16 -20.36 -7.24
N GLU A 207 8.95 -19.09 -7.57
CA GLU A 207 9.45 -18.52 -8.82
C GLU A 207 10.99 -18.48 -8.84
N ILE A 208 11.61 -18.10 -7.72
CA ILE A 208 13.08 -18.08 -7.60
C ILE A 208 13.65 -19.51 -7.55
N TYR A 209 13.03 -20.40 -6.76
CA TYR A 209 13.49 -21.77 -6.52
C TYR A 209 12.39 -22.81 -6.76
N PRO A 210 12.02 -23.12 -8.01
CA PRO A 210 10.88 -24.00 -8.32
C PRO A 210 11.02 -25.41 -7.74
N ASN A 211 12.26 -25.91 -7.61
CA ASN A 211 12.56 -27.24 -7.07
C ASN A 211 13.20 -27.21 -5.68
N GLY A 212 13.21 -26.05 -5.02
CA GLY A 212 13.97 -25.81 -3.80
C GLY A 212 15.43 -25.45 -4.09
N PHE A 213 16.24 -25.27 -3.05
CA PHE A 213 17.67 -25.05 -3.23
C PHE A 213 18.33 -26.28 -3.87
N ASP A 214 19.17 -26.06 -4.87
CA ASP A 214 20.05 -27.12 -5.39
C ASP A 214 20.90 -27.66 -4.22
N PRO A 215 21.12 -28.98 -4.10
CA PRO A 215 21.99 -29.54 -3.06
C PRO A 215 23.40 -28.91 -3.00
N LYS A 216 23.90 -28.41 -4.13
CA LYS A 216 25.20 -27.72 -4.28
C LYS A 216 25.12 -26.20 -4.10
N HIS A 217 23.92 -25.62 -3.92
CA HIS A 217 23.74 -24.20 -3.69
C HIS A 217 24.51 -23.79 -2.43
N GLN A 218 25.39 -22.79 -2.55
CA GLN A 218 26.30 -22.38 -1.47
C GLN A 218 25.52 -21.87 -0.25
N TYR A 219 24.43 -21.14 -0.48
CA TYR A 219 23.62 -20.53 0.57
C TYR A 219 22.20 -21.07 0.54
N LYS A 220 21.84 -21.97 1.45
CA LYS A 220 20.45 -22.45 1.60
C LYS A 220 19.73 -21.67 2.68
N THR A 221 19.76 -20.34 2.54
CA THR A 221 19.28 -19.38 3.54
C THR A 221 17.91 -18.86 3.17
N VAL A 222 17.01 -18.76 4.15
CA VAL A 222 15.73 -18.05 4.03
C VAL A 222 15.70 -16.89 5.00
N ILE A 223 15.19 -15.74 4.56
CA ILE A 223 14.95 -14.58 5.42
C ILE A 223 13.47 -14.58 5.80
N VAL A 224 13.16 -14.50 7.09
CA VAL A 224 11.80 -14.41 7.62
C VAL A 224 11.62 -13.05 8.27
N ALA A 225 10.65 -12.28 7.79
CA ALA A 225 10.29 -10.98 8.33
C ALA A 225 8.83 -10.93 8.75
N THR A 226 8.47 -9.92 9.54
CA THR A 226 7.07 -9.68 9.89
C THR A 226 6.27 -9.24 8.68
N ALA A 227 5.04 -9.73 8.61
CA ALA A 227 4.15 -9.38 7.54
C ALA A 227 3.48 -8.02 7.73
N TYR A 228 3.68 -7.27 8.83
CA TYR A 228 2.87 -6.08 9.16
C TYR A 228 3.62 -4.78 9.48
N GLU A 229 4.85 -4.85 10.01
CA GLU A 229 5.69 -3.68 10.33
C GLU A 229 6.99 -3.71 9.49
N PHE A 230 6.97 -3.07 8.31
CA PHE A 230 7.92 -3.33 7.22
C PHE A 230 9.24 -2.57 7.27
N ALA A 231 9.38 -1.58 8.15
CA ALA A 231 10.58 -0.73 8.16
C ALA A 231 11.85 -1.57 8.35
N ASP A 232 11.80 -2.54 9.26
CA ASP A 232 12.89 -3.47 9.55
C ASP A 232 13.20 -4.40 8.36
N ALA A 233 12.23 -4.61 7.47
CA ALA A 233 12.35 -5.53 6.35
C ALA A 233 12.79 -4.87 5.04
N LEU A 234 12.75 -3.54 4.91
CA LEU A 234 13.22 -2.87 3.67
C LEU A 234 14.68 -3.18 3.35
N SER A 235 15.49 -3.34 4.39
CA SER A 235 16.90 -3.73 4.28
C SER A 235 17.10 -5.22 4.05
N ALA A 236 16.02 -6.01 3.98
CA ALA A 236 16.11 -7.44 3.71
C ALA A 236 16.59 -7.74 2.30
N ALA A 237 16.35 -6.87 1.31
CA ALA A 237 16.75 -7.14 -0.08
C ALA A 237 18.28 -7.12 -0.28
N PRO A 238 19.03 -6.09 0.17
CA PRO A 238 20.50 -6.16 0.19
C PRO A 238 21.05 -7.36 0.98
N LEU A 239 20.41 -7.71 2.11
CA LEU A 239 20.80 -8.88 2.88
C LEU A 239 20.52 -10.19 2.12
N ALA A 240 19.39 -10.28 1.41
CA ALA A 240 19.04 -11.43 0.58
C ALA A 240 20.05 -11.63 -0.54
N ALA A 241 20.48 -10.55 -1.19
CA ALA A 241 21.48 -10.57 -2.24
C ALA A 241 22.82 -11.15 -1.77
N LYS A 242 23.27 -10.82 -0.54
CA LYS A 242 24.46 -11.41 0.07
C LYS A 242 24.41 -12.94 0.15
N TYR A 243 23.23 -13.50 0.35
CA TYR A 243 23.01 -14.94 0.44
C TYR A 243 22.55 -15.55 -0.88
N ASP A 244 23.03 -15.01 -2.01
CA ASP A 244 22.73 -15.47 -3.37
C ASP A 244 21.22 -15.54 -3.63
N ASN A 245 20.55 -14.42 -3.40
CA ASN A 245 19.10 -14.24 -3.58
C ASN A 245 18.22 -15.09 -2.66
N ALA A 246 18.57 -15.15 -1.38
CA ALA A 246 17.75 -15.81 -0.36
C ALA A 246 16.27 -15.33 -0.40
N PRO A 247 15.28 -16.25 -0.43
CA PRO A 247 13.88 -15.86 -0.42
C PRO A 247 13.50 -15.08 0.83
N ILE A 248 12.72 -14.01 0.65
CA ILE A 248 12.15 -13.21 1.74
C ILE A 248 10.72 -13.69 1.99
N LEU A 249 10.53 -14.46 3.06
CA LEU A 249 9.24 -14.98 3.50
C LEU A 249 8.64 -14.11 4.62
N LEU A 250 7.31 -14.07 4.69
CA LEU A 250 6.56 -13.23 5.63
C LEU A 250 5.75 -14.06 6.60
N THR A 251 5.76 -13.70 7.88
CA THR A 251 4.99 -14.42 8.92
C THR A 251 4.20 -13.48 9.82
N GLU A 252 3.15 -13.99 10.46
CA GLU A 252 2.46 -13.28 11.52
C GLU A 252 3.36 -13.08 12.75
N ALA A 253 3.07 -12.06 13.57
CA ALA A 253 3.92 -11.72 14.70
C ALA A 253 3.97 -12.81 15.79
N ASN A 254 2.91 -13.58 15.97
CA ASN A 254 2.79 -14.50 17.12
C ASN A 254 3.26 -15.93 16.84
N LYS A 255 3.39 -16.37 15.59
CA LYS A 255 3.77 -17.74 15.21
C LYS A 255 4.41 -17.77 13.83
N LEU A 256 5.10 -18.87 13.49
CA LEU A 256 5.52 -19.13 12.12
C LEU A 256 4.31 -19.57 11.30
N ASN A 257 4.04 -18.86 10.20
CA ASN A 257 2.95 -19.19 9.31
C ASN A 257 3.13 -20.62 8.77
N SER A 258 2.06 -21.43 8.76
CA SER A 258 2.16 -22.84 8.33
C SER A 258 2.57 -23.01 6.87
N ASN A 259 2.20 -22.06 5.99
CA ASN A 259 2.62 -22.08 4.60
C ASN A 259 4.10 -21.73 4.46
N VAL A 260 4.59 -20.77 5.26
CA VAL A 260 6.02 -20.44 5.33
C VAL A 260 6.83 -21.61 5.88
N ALA A 261 6.36 -22.26 6.94
CA ALA A 261 7.01 -23.45 7.49
C ALA A 261 7.07 -24.59 6.46
N THR A 262 6.03 -24.74 5.64
CA THR A 262 6.01 -25.72 4.54
C THR A 262 7.01 -25.33 3.46
N GLU A 263 7.09 -24.05 3.12
CA GLU A 263 8.02 -23.54 2.11
C GLU A 263 9.49 -23.68 2.53
N ILE A 264 9.84 -23.38 3.79
CA ILE A 264 11.19 -23.61 4.33
C ILE A 264 11.60 -25.08 4.17
N ARG A 265 10.67 -26.02 4.41
CA ARG A 265 10.91 -27.46 4.20
C ARG A 265 11.03 -27.82 2.73
N ARG A 266 10.16 -27.27 1.86
CA ARG A 266 10.20 -27.51 0.40
C ARG A 266 11.53 -27.04 -0.20
N LEU A 267 11.98 -25.86 0.22
CA LEU A 267 13.27 -25.29 -0.17
C LEU A 267 14.45 -26.14 0.30
N LYS A 268 14.27 -26.99 1.33
CA LYS A 268 15.36 -27.65 2.06
C LYS A 268 16.37 -26.63 2.58
N ALA A 269 15.86 -25.54 3.14
CA ALA A 269 16.69 -24.51 3.73
C ALA A 269 17.53 -25.10 4.87
N GLU A 270 18.79 -24.69 4.95
CA GLU A 270 19.71 -25.06 6.03
C GLU A 270 19.90 -23.93 7.03
N LYS A 271 19.49 -22.70 6.70
CA LYS A 271 19.61 -21.52 7.57
C LYS A 271 18.36 -20.64 7.49
N VAL A 272 17.91 -20.13 8.62
CA VAL A 272 16.83 -19.12 8.70
C VAL A 272 17.34 -17.87 9.42
N ILE A 273 17.17 -16.72 8.79
CA ILE A 273 17.47 -15.41 9.39
C ILE A 273 16.15 -14.71 9.68
N VAL A 274 15.86 -14.49 10.95
CA VAL A 274 14.66 -13.77 11.41
C VAL A 274 15.00 -12.29 11.56
N LEU A 275 14.24 -11.41 10.90
CA LEU A 275 14.40 -9.96 11.01
C LEU A 275 13.36 -9.36 11.97
N GLY A 276 13.81 -8.44 12.82
CA GLY A 276 12.99 -7.70 13.76
C GLY A 276 12.93 -8.36 15.15
N GLY A 277 12.51 -7.57 16.14
CA GLY A 277 12.40 -8.01 17.53
C GLY A 277 11.24 -8.99 17.77
N GLU A 278 11.07 -9.43 19.02
CA GLU A 278 10.04 -10.41 19.39
C GLU A 278 8.60 -9.94 19.12
N GLN A 279 8.36 -8.63 19.07
CA GLN A 279 7.06 -8.05 18.73
C GLN A 279 6.75 -8.16 17.22
N ALA A 280 7.79 -8.19 16.38
CA ALA A 280 7.65 -8.32 14.94
C ALA A 280 7.53 -9.80 14.54
N VAL A 281 8.37 -10.65 15.13
CA VAL A 281 8.37 -12.11 14.97
C VAL A 281 8.67 -12.74 16.32
N SER A 282 7.70 -13.42 16.92
CA SER A 282 7.80 -13.96 18.28
C SER A 282 8.93 -14.96 18.46
N THR A 283 9.33 -15.17 19.72
CA THR A 283 10.24 -16.26 20.09
C THR A 283 9.63 -17.63 19.79
N GLN A 284 8.30 -17.76 19.83
CA GLN A 284 7.61 -18.96 19.37
C GLN A 284 7.84 -19.21 17.87
N ALA A 285 7.67 -18.20 17.02
CA ALA A 285 7.92 -18.33 15.58
C ALA A 285 9.38 -18.72 15.28
N LEU A 286 10.33 -18.17 16.05
CA LEU A 286 11.74 -18.54 15.97
C LEU A 286 11.96 -20.01 16.34
N GLN A 287 11.40 -20.48 17.44
CA GLN A 287 11.49 -21.89 17.87
C GLN A 287 10.85 -22.84 16.85
N GLU A 288 9.73 -22.44 16.23
CA GLU A 288 9.09 -23.22 15.15
C GLU A 288 10.00 -23.31 13.91
N ALA A 289 10.79 -22.27 13.60
CA ALA A 289 11.82 -22.35 12.56
C ALA A 289 13.01 -23.23 12.98
N GLU A 290 13.43 -23.19 14.25
CA GLU A 290 14.50 -24.04 14.79
C GLU A 290 14.15 -25.52 14.68
N GLN A 291 12.87 -25.88 14.81
CA GLN A 291 12.38 -27.25 14.60
C GLN A 291 12.52 -27.73 13.15
N ILE A 292 12.67 -26.81 12.18
CA ILE A 292 12.79 -27.14 10.75
C ILE A 292 14.27 -27.25 10.35
N VAL A 293 15.08 -26.25 10.67
CA VAL A 293 16.47 -26.16 10.20
C VAL A 293 17.52 -26.49 11.27
N GLY A 294 17.10 -26.70 12.52
CA GLY A 294 17.97 -26.91 13.67
C GLY A 294 18.28 -25.62 14.42
N LYS A 295 18.36 -25.71 15.76
CA LYS A 295 18.59 -24.55 16.65
C LYS A 295 19.83 -23.73 16.31
N GLY A 296 20.93 -24.38 15.94
CA GLY A 296 22.19 -23.71 15.58
C GLY A 296 22.14 -22.94 14.24
N ASN A 297 21.06 -23.12 13.49
CA ASN A 297 20.91 -22.60 12.13
C ASN A 297 19.85 -21.50 12.01
N VAL A 298 19.27 -21.06 13.13
CA VAL A 298 18.37 -19.91 13.17
C VAL A 298 19.07 -18.76 13.87
N SER A 299 19.08 -17.59 13.22
CA SER A 299 19.63 -16.36 13.80
C SER A 299 18.61 -15.23 13.75
N ARG A 300 18.53 -14.41 14.79
CA ARG A 300 17.72 -13.19 14.80
C ARG A 300 18.62 -11.97 14.62
N ILE A 301 18.21 -11.05 13.74
CA ILE A 301 18.78 -9.72 13.61
C ILE A 301 17.73 -8.71 14.08
N SER A 302 17.98 -8.05 15.22
CA SER A 302 17.05 -7.10 15.81
C SER A 302 17.75 -6.09 16.71
N GLY A 303 17.24 -4.86 16.73
CA GLY A 303 17.55 -3.83 17.71
C GLY A 303 16.33 -3.44 18.54
N SER A 304 16.53 -2.52 19.48
CA SER A 304 15.49 -1.91 20.31
C SER A 304 14.60 -0.96 19.49
N THR A 305 15.11 -0.48 18.36
CA THR A 305 14.40 0.38 17.41
C THR A 305 14.61 -0.11 15.98
N ARG A 306 13.77 0.35 15.04
CA ARG A 306 13.95 0.07 13.60
C ARG A 306 15.28 0.54 13.05
N TYR A 307 15.83 1.62 13.60
CA TYR A 307 17.13 2.18 13.22
C TYR A 307 18.27 1.26 13.65
N GLU A 308 18.21 0.75 14.88
CA GLU A 308 19.19 -0.22 15.39
C GLU A 308 19.06 -1.59 14.70
N THR A 309 17.83 -2.05 14.39
CA THR A 309 17.63 -3.25 13.56
C THR A 309 18.26 -3.05 12.18
N ASN A 310 18.02 -1.91 11.53
CA ASN A 310 18.57 -1.56 10.23
C ASN A 310 20.10 -1.53 10.24
N GLU A 311 20.72 -0.92 11.24
CA GLU A 311 22.18 -0.90 11.41
C GLU A 311 22.74 -2.33 11.54
N LYS A 312 22.12 -3.18 12.37
CA LYS A 312 22.53 -4.59 12.51
C LYS A 312 22.35 -5.39 11.22
N ILE A 313 21.33 -5.09 10.41
CA ILE A 313 21.17 -5.69 9.08
C ILE A 313 22.32 -5.22 8.17
N ASN A 314 22.63 -3.93 8.14
CA ASN A 314 23.72 -3.39 7.31
C ASN A 314 25.09 -3.96 7.69
N ASN A 315 25.35 -4.15 8.99
CA ASN A 315 26.55 -4.86 9.46
C ASN A 315 26.61 -6.31 8.94
N GLN A 316 25.45 -6.95 8.78
CA GLN A 316 25.35 -8.28 8.18
C GLN A 316 25.43 -8.25 6.65
N VAL A 317 25.07 -7.15 5.97
CA VAL A 317 25.33 -6.96 4.54
C VAL A 317 26.84 -6.84 4.31
N GLY A 318 27.52 -5.97 5.05
CA GLY A 318 28.97 -5.76 4.97
C GLY A 318 29.32 -4.62 4.03
N GLU A 319 30.47 -4.71 3.36
CA GLU A 319 30.95 -3.65 2.47
C GLU A 319 30.07 -3.48 1.23
N VAL A 320 29.66 -2.23 1.01
CA VAL A 320 28.82 -1.80 -0.12
C VAL A 320 29.42 -0.59 -0.82
N GLU A 321 29.03 -0.41 -2.08
CA GLU A 321 29.45 0.69 -2.96
C GLU A 321 28.73 2.02 -2.64
N GLY A 322 27.54 1.93 -2.03
CA GLY A 322 26.74 3.09 -1.68
C GLY A 322 25.54 2.77 -0.80
N TYR A 323 24.82 3.82 -0.43
CA TYR A 323 23.69 3.75 0.49
C TYR A 323 22.51 4.59 0.01
N PHE A 324 21.33 4.00 0.07
CA PHE A 324 20.09 4.77 0.11
C PHE A 324 19.77 5.16 1.54
N VAL A 325 19.66 6.47 1.81
CA VAL A 325 19.19 6.97 3.10
C VAL A 325 17.71 7.32 2.99
N VAL A 326 16.88 6.66 3.78
CA VAL A 326 15.41 6.74 3.67
C VAL A 326 14.76 7.02 5.02
N SER A 327 13.55 7.59 4.99
CA SER A 327 12.81 7.85 6.23
C SER A 327 12.37 6.54 6.87
N GLY A 328 12.75 6.33 8.13
CA GLY A 328 12.25 5.21 8.93
C GLY A 328 10.79 5.36 9.33
N GLN A 329 10.18 6.55 9.19
CA GLN A 329 8.79 6.81 9.61
C GLN A 329 7.79 6.55 8.48
N GLU A 330 8.12 6.94 7.25
CA GLU A 330 7.28 6.80 6.05
C GLU A 330 8.09 6.17 4.91
N PRO A 331 8.37 4.85 4.96
CA PRO A 331 9.31 4.22 4.04
C PRO A 331 8.76 3.96 2.62
N ALA A 332 7.65 4.58 2.25
CA ALA A 332 7.03 4.38 0.95
C ALA A 332 7.97 4.70 -0.22
N ASP A 333 8.85 5.68 -0.02
CA ASP A 333 9.86 6.11 -0.99
C ASP A 333 11.06 5.13 -1.10
N ALA A 334 11.20 4.20 -0.15
CA ALA A 334 12.33 3.25 -0.07
C ALA A 334 12.06 1.91 -0.76
N LEU A 335 10.79 1.56 -0.96
CA LEU A 335 10.40 0.21 -1.30
C LEU A 335 10.90 -0.24 -2.69
N SER A 336 10.77 0.64 -3.68
CA SER A 336 11.29 0.38 -5.02
C SER A 336 12.80 0.52 -5.12
N ALA A 337 13.44 1.13 -4.13
CA ALA A 337 14.90 1.20 -4.06
C ALA A 337 15.51 -0.08 -3.50
N ALA A 338 14.75 -0.93 -2.81
CA ALA A 338 15.29 -2.16 -2.22
C ALA A 338 15.87 -3.16 -3.24
N PRO A 339 15.20 -3.47 -4.37
CA PRO A 339 15.82 -4.27 -5.42
C PRO A 339 17.00 -3.57 -6.10
N ILE A 340 16.87 -2.27 -6.36
CA ILE A 340 17.95 -1.47 -6.99
C ILE A 340 19.19 -1.46 -6.10
N ALA A 341 19.00 -1.39 -4.79
CA ALA A 341 20.07 -1.47 -3.81
C ALA A 341 20.80 -2.82 -3.91
N ALA A 342 20.03 -3.91 -3.90
CA ALA A 342 20.55 -5.26 -4.06
C ALA A 342 21.34 -5.44 -5.38
N GLN A 343 20.81 -4.92 -6.50
CA GLN A 343 21.42 -5.04 -7.84
C GLN A 343 22.74 -4.27 -7.96
N ASN A 344 22.89 -3.16 -7.23
CA ASN A 344 24.05 -2.27 -7.34
C ASN A 344 25.12 -2.50 -6.26
N ASN A 345 24.97 -3.52 -5.40
CA ASN A 345 25.77 -3.67 -4.17
C ASN A 345 25.69 -2.44 -3.25
N TRP A 346 24.47 -1.93 -3.04
CA TRP A 346 24.15 -0.84 -2.12
C TRP A 346 23.34 -1.36 -0.93
N ALA A 347 23.38 -0.64 0.18
CA ALA A 347 22.53 -0.90 1.34
C ALA A 347 21.48 0.20 1.56
N ILE A 348 20.52 -0.08 2.44
CA ILE A 348 19.50 0.90 2.84
C ILE A 348 19.74 1.28 4.29
N VAL A 349 19.79 2.58 4.57
CA VAL A 349 19.88 3.16 5.91
C VAL A 349 18.58 3.88 6.26
N LEU A 350 18.05 3.62 7.45
CA LEU A 350 16.89 4.33 7.98
C LEU A 350 17.33 5.54 8.82
N THR A 351 16.64 6.67 8.67
CA THR A 351 16.84 7.85 9.51
C THR A 351 15.53 8.46 10.01
N ASN A 352 15.57 9.26 11.09
CA ASN A 352 14.44 10.10 11.46
C ASN A 352 14.44 11.36 10.58
N LYS A 353 13.28 12.02 10.47
CA LYS A 353 13.16 13.23 9.67
C LYS A 353 14.21 14.30 10.01
N ASN A 354 14.46 14.53 11.29
CA ASN A 354 15.29 15.64 11.79
C ASN A 354 16.55 15.19 12.53
N ASN A 355 16.81 13.88 12.59
CA ASN A 355 17.94 13.36 13.34
C ASN A 355 18.44 12.06 12.73
N ILE A 356 19.76 11.97 12.57
CA ILE A 356 20.46 10.76 12.18
C ILE A 356 21.47 10.41 13.27
N ASN A 357 21.63 9.12 13.56
CA ASN A 357 22.55 8.65 14.58
C ASN A 357 24.00 8.87 14.13
N SER A 358 24.89 9.31 15.04
CA SER A 358 26.34 9.41 14.82
C SER A 358 26.96 8.10 14.32
N GLU A 359 26.60 6.95 14.89
CA GLU A 359 27.09 5.64 14.44
C GLU A 359 26.71 5.38 12.97
N THR A 360 25.53 5.86 12.56
CA THR A 360 25.08 5.78 11.17
C THR A 360 25.86 6.74 10.25
N ILE A 361 26.17 7.95 10.73
CA ILE A 361 27.01 8.90 9.97
C ILE A 361 28.40 8.28 9.73
N GLU A 362 29.03 7.73 10.77
CA GLU A 362 30.35 7.11 10.69
C GLU A 362 30.36 5.94 9.69
N ALA A 363 29.33 5.10 9.69
CA ALA A 363 29.20 4.00 8.72
C ALA A 363 29.04 4.46 7.26
N LEU A 364 28.67 5.72 7.04
CA LEU A 364 28.45 6.32 5.72
C LEU A 364 29.64 7.17 5.23
N GLU A 365 30.68 7.35 6.05
CA GLU A 365 31.85 8.17 5.72
C GLU A 365 32.54 7.67 4.43
N GLY A 366 32.78 8.59 3.49
CA GLY A 366 33.44 8.31 2.22
C GLY A 366 32.63 7.44 1.25
N LYS A 367 31.34 7.21 1.50
CA LYS A 367 30.46 6.38 0.65
C LYS A 367 29.61 7.24 -0.29
N LYS A 368 29.08 6.63 -1.35
CA LYS A 368 28.06 7.25 -2.20
C LYS A 368 26.71 7.21 -1.49
N ILE A 369 25.99 8.32 -1.46
CA ILE A 369 24.73 8.44 -0.74
C ILE A 369 23.63 8.99 -1.67
N SER A 370 22.49 8.31 -1.69
CA SER A 370 21.26 8.83 -2.28
C SER A 370 20.18 8.96 -1.23
N VAL A 371 19.78 10.19 -0.90
CA VAL A 371 18.71 10.47 0.05
C VAL A 371 17.37 10.37 -0.67
N LEU A 372 16.52 9.43 -0.27
CA LEU A 372 15.23 9.21 -0.92
C LEU A 372 14.10 9.94 -0.18
N GLY A 373 13.34 10.72 -0.94
CA GLY A 373 12.23 11.52 -0.44
C GLY A 373 12.60 13.00 -0.22
N GLY A 374 11.59 13.87 -0.26
CA GLY A 374 11.77 15.31 -0.11
C GLY A 374 12.08 15.73 1.33
N GLU A 375 12.23 17.04 1.56
CA GLU A 375 12.50 17.62 2.88
C GLU A 375 11.43 17.25 3.94
N ALA A 376 10.20 16.98 3.49
CA ALA A 376 9.12 16.52 4.35
C ALA A 376 9.41 15.16 5.01
N ALA A 377 10.16 14.28 4.34
CA ALA A 377 10.53 12.95 4.80
C ALA A 377 11.88 12.94 5.54
N ILE A 378 12.88 13.66 5.01
CA ILE A 378 14.23 13.80 5.58
C ILE A 378 14.66 15.26 5.41
N SER A 379 14.86 15.98 6.50
CA SER A 379 15.12 17.42 6.51
C SER A 379 16.44 17.78 5.83
N ASN A 380 16.59 19.04 5.45
CA ASN A 380 17.87 19.56 4.95
C ASN A 380 18.96 19.53 6.03
N GLN A 381 18.60 19.56 7.32
CA GLN A 381 19.58 19.39 8.39
C GLN A 381 20.27 18.01 8.31
N VAL A 382 19.49 16.93 8.19
CA VAL A 382 20.04 15.57 8.06
C VAL A 382 20.83 15.42 6.76
N TYR A 383 20.33 15.99 5.66
CA TYR A 383 21.05 15.99 4.38
C TYR A 383 22.41 16.66 4.49
N ASN A 384 22.47 17.86 5.07
CA ASN A 384 23.72 18.61 5.21
C ASN A 384 24.71 17.91 6.16
N GLN A 385 24.23 17.18 7.17
CA GLN A 385 25.11 16.35 8.00
C GLN A 385 25.75 15.21 7.21
N LEU A 386 24.98 14.57 6.33
CA LEU A 386 25.50 13.51 5.46
C LEU A 386 26.44 14.04 4.37
N GLU A 387 26.16 15.22 3.84
CA GLU A 387 26.96 15.86 2.78
C GLU A 387 28.40 16.13 3.21
N VAL A 388 28.64 16.39 4.50
CA VAL A 388 30.00 16.62 5.02
C VAL A 388 30.86 15.35 4.95
N GLU A 389 30.26 14.18 5.17
CA GLU A 389 30.99 12.91 5.30
C GLU A 389 30.94 12.05 4.02
N ALA A 390 29.99 12.31 3.11
CA ALA A 390 29.79 11.52 1.90
C ALA A 390 30.88 11.76 0.85
N ALA A 391 31.25 10.72 0.10
CA ALA A 391 32.06 10.91 -1.11
C ALA A 391 31.26 11.61 -2.23
N THR A 392 29.99 11.23 -2.38
CA THR A 392 29.02 11.91 -3.24
C THR A 392 27.64 11.80 -2.60
N ILE A 393 26.84 12.86 -2.67
CA ILE A 393 25.46 12.85 -2.19
C ILE A 393 24.51 13.47 -3.21
N ASN A 394 23.35 12.85 -3.39
CA ASN A 394 22.22 13.45 -4.10
C ASN A 394 20.90 13.21 -3.34
N ARG A 395 19.87 13.98 -3.68
CA ARG A 395 18.50 13.77 -3.21
C ARG A 395 17.62 13.35 -4.37
N LEU A 396 17.02 12.18 -4.29
CA LEU A 396 16.07 11.66 -5.26
C LEU A 396 14.68 11.74 -4.65
N SER A 397 13.82 12.60 -5.19
CA SER A 397 12.51 12.86 -4.61
C SER A 397 11.50 13.36 -5.63
N GLY A 398 10.23 13.10 -5.36
CA GLY A 398 9.11 13.68 -6.10
C GLY A 398 7.98 14.11 -5.16
N LYS A 399 6.87 14.61 -5.74
CA LYS A 399 5.70 15.03 -4.94
C LYS A 399 4.98 13.84 -4.31
N ASN A 400 5.23 12.64 -4.83
CA ASN A 400 4.65 11.40 -4.37
C ASN A 400 5.65 10.24 -4.59
N ARG A 401 5.33 9.05 -4.07
CA ARG A 401 6.22 7.86 -4.13
C ARG A 401 6.54 7.37 -5.55
N TYR A 402 5.66 7.63 -6.51
CA TYR A 402 5.83 7.24 -7.91
C TYR A 402 6.78 8.22 -8.64
N GLU A 403 6.69 9.50 -8.33
CA GLU A 403 7.67 10.50 -8.80
C GLU A 403 9.05 10.28 -8.15
N THR A 404 9.10 9.91 -6.85
CA THR A 404 10.38 9.50 -6.22
C THR A 404 10.95 8.25 -6.89
N LEU A 405 10.12 7.24 -7.19
CA LEU A 405 10.54 6.08 -7.97
C LEU A 405 11.11 6.49 -9.33
N SER A 406 10.43 7.36 -10.08
CA SER A 406 10.94 7.88 -11.35
C SER A 406 12.33 8.52 -11.20
N ALA A 407 12.57 9.29 -10.15
CA ALA A 407 13.89 9.87 -9.90
C ALA A 407 14.96 8.79 -9.64
N VAL A 408 14.60 7.69 -8.96
CA VAL A 408 15.50 6.56 -8.74
C VAL A 408 15.77 5.79 -10.04
N LEU A 409 14.76 5.50 -10.86
CA LEU A 409 14.96 4.82 -12.14
C LEU A 409 15.86 5.63 -13.09
N ASN A 410 15.74 6.97 -13.05
CA ASN A 410 16.59 7.85 -13.84
C ASN A 410 18.08 7.76 -13.45
N GLU A 411 18.37 7.66 -12.16
CA GLU A 411 19.74 7.68 -11.63
C GLU A 411 20.47 6.35 -11.84
N PHE A 412 19.76 5.23 -11.74
CA PHE A 412 20.37 3.88 -11.71
C PHE A 412 20.22 3.08 -13.01
N GLU A 413 19.72 3.71 -14.08
CA GLU A 413 19.61 3.11 -15.44
C GLU A 413 19.08 1.66 -15.43
N THR A 414 17.95 1.44 -14.77
CA THR A 414 17.44 0.10 -14.48
C THR A 414 16.99 -0.67 -15.73
N ASN A 415 17.23 -1.98 -15.77
CA ASN A 415 16.73 -2.87 -16.81
C ASN A 415 15.19 -2.99 -16.74
N MET A 416 14.52 -2.56 -17.80
CA MET A 416 13.06 -2.53 -17.88
C MET A 416 12.47 -3.68 -18.72
N ASP A 417 13.27 -4.66 -19.15
CA ASP A 417 12.80 -5.82 -19.94
C ASP A 417 11.80 -6.68 -19.15
N LYS A 418 12.03 -6.83 -17.84
CA LYS A 418 11.16 -7.54 -16.89
C LYS A 418 10.65 -6.60 -15.84
N ILE A 419 9.34 -6.36 -15.84
CA ILE A 419 8.70 -5.44 -14.91
C ILE A 419 7.89 -6.21 -13.89
N TYR A 420 8.14 -5.91 -12.62
CA TYR A 420 7.42 -6.41 -11.47
C TYR A 420 6.50 -5.30 -10.97
N MET A 421 5.20 -5.48 -11.11
CA MET A 421 4.19 -4.51 -10.72
C MET A 421 3.62 -4.87 -9.36
N ALA A 422 3.75 -3.97 -8.38
CA ALA A 422 3.17 -4.13 -7.06
C ALA A 422 2.42 -2.86 -6.63
N THR A 423 1.45 -3.01 -5.71
CA THR A 423 0.72 -1.84 -5.20
C THR A 423 1.63 -0.95 -4.36
N GLY A 424 1.64 0.35 -4.67
CA GLY A 424 2.35 1.34 -3.87
C GLY A 424 1.65 1.67 -2.54
N LYS A 425 0.43 1.18 -2.28
CA LYS A 425 -0.41 1.62 -1.13
C LYS A 425 -0.17 0.85 0.17
N ASN A 426 0.01 -0.46 0.10
CA ASN A 426 0.31 -1.36 1.23
C ASN A 426 1.13 -2.52 0.66
N PHE A 427 2.40 -2.63 1.05
CA PHE A 427 3.42 -3.22 0.20
C PHE A 427 4.22 -4.42 0.78
N PRO A 428 3.59 -5.34 1.54
CA PRO A 428 4.27 -6.58 1.92
C PRO A 428 4.69 -7.41 0.70
N ASP A 429 3.86 -7.41 -0.35
CA ASP A 429 4.09 -8.21 -1.54
C ASP A 429 5.30 -7.70 -2.35
N ALA A 430 5.41 -6.37 -2.47
CA ALA A 430 6.56 -5.71 -3.10
C ALA A 430 7.87 -5.97 -2.37
N LEU A 431 7.82 -6.02 -1.03
CA LEU A 431 8.96 -6.35 -0.19
C LEU A 431 9.46 -7.78 -0.46
N SER A 432 8.57 -8.77 -0.44
CA SER A 432 8.96 -10.15 -0.75
C SER A 432 9.49 -10.30 -2.18
N ALA A 433 8.92 -9.54 -3.12
CA ALA A 433 9.31 -9.57 -4.53
C ALA A 433 10.70 -9.00 -4.78
N ALA A 434 11.27 -8.21 -3.85
CA ALA A 434 12.58 -7.59 -4.07
C ALA A 434 13.70 -8.62 -4.33
N SER A 435 13.63 -9.79 -3.68
CA SER A 435 14.55 -10.90 -3.93
C SER A 435 14.42 -11.48 -5.35
N LEU A 436 13.19 -11.61 -5.87
CA LEU A 436 12.92 -12.07 -7.23
C LEU A 436 13.33 -11.04 -8.28
N VAL A 437 13.06 -9.77 -8.02
CA VAL A 437 13.46 -8.65 -8.90
C VAL A 437 14.98 -8.64 -9.07
N ASN A 438 15.74 -8.79 -7.97
CA ASN A 438 17.19 -8.92 -8.02
C ASN A 438 17.65 -10.19 -8.75
N ALA A 439 17.05 -11.35 -8.44
CA ALA A 439 17.41 -12.64 -9.03
C ALA A 439 17.21 -12.73 -10.55
N THR A 440 16.36 -11.86 -11.11
CA THR A 440 15.98 -11.91 -12.53
C THR A 440 16.43 -10.70 -13.33
N ASP A 441 17.19 -9.79 -12.70
CA ASP A 441 17.61 -8.50 -13.26
C ASP A 441 16.43 -7.68 -13.81
N GLY A 442 15.36 -7.57 -13.03
CA GLY A 442 14.16 -6.80 -13.41
C GLY A 442 14.01 -5.48 -12.66
N THR A 443 12.89 -4.80 -12.91
CA THR A 443 12.52 -3.55 -12.24
C THR A 443 11.20 -3.67 -11.49
N LEU A 444 11.18 -3.23 -10.22
CA LEU A 444 9.96 -3.13 -9.42
C LEU A 444 9.28 -1.77 -9.62
N LEU A 445 8.11 -1.77 -10.25
CA LEU A 445 7.24 -0.61 -10.37
C LEU A 445 6.15 -0.60 -9.30
N LEU A 446 6.10 0.47 -8.53
CA LEU A 446 5.01 0.75 -7.60
C LEU A 446 3.88 1.44 -8.33
N ILE A 447 2.68 0.89 -8.25
CA ILE A 447 1.53 1.42 -8.98
C ILE A 447 0.37 1.79 -8.03
N GLY A 448 -0.33 2.87 -8.38
CA GLY A 448 -1.55 3.32 -7.71
C GLY A 448 -2.81 2.65 -8.28
N ASP A 449 -3.91 3.41 -8.37
CA ASP A 449 -5.13 2.94 -9.07
C ASP A 449 -4.98 2.99 -10.61
N SER A 450 -3.96 3.71 -11.07
CA SER A 450 -3.44 3.75 -12.43
C SER A 450 -1.92 3.96 -12.37
N VAL A 451 -1.26 3.78 -13.51
CA VAL A 451 0.13 4.22 -13.69
C VAL A 451 0.18 5.74 -13.45
N ASP A 452 1.19 6.20 -12.72
CA ASP A 452 1.46 7.63 -12.55
C ASP A 452 2.21 8.13 -13.77
N ASN A 453 1.83 9.30 -14.30
CA ASN A 453 2.41 9.86 -15.52
C ASN A 453 3.93 10.06 -15.43
N SER A 454 4.50 10.16 -14.22
CA SER A 454 5.97 10.23 -14.06
C SER A 454 6.69 8.96 -14.53
N LEU A 455 5.98 7.84 -14.66
CA LEU A 455 6.53 6.57 -15.11
C LEU A 455 6.37 6.34 -16.62
N ASP A 456 5.60 7.18 -17.32
CA ASP A 456 5.23 6.99 -18.73
C ASP A 456 6.47 6.81 -19.62
N GLN A 457 7.48 7.67 -19.46
CA GLN A 457 8.69 7.62 -20.29
C GLN A 457 9.44 6.28 -20.16
N TYR A 458 9.48 5.70 -18.96
CA TYR A 458 10.17 4.44 -18.72
C TYR A 458 9.39 3.28 -19.32
N ILE A 459 8.06 3.34 -19.29
CA ILE A 459 7.21 2.27 -19.82
C ILE A 459 7.20 2.30 -21.35
N THR A 460 7.07 3.49 -21.95
CA THR A 460 7.01 3.64 -23.41
C THR A 460 8.36 3.41 -24.08
N SER A 461 9.48 3.67 -23.40
CA SER A 461 10.82 3.43 -23.96
C SER A 461 11.36 2.01 -23.75
N SER A 462 10.77 1.21 -22.85
CA SER A 462 11.36 -0.05 -22.40
C SER A 462 10.97 -1.29 -23.21
N ASN A 463 9.91 -1.23 -24.02
CA ASN A 463 9.37 -2.38 -24.77
C ASN A 463 9.47 -3.71 -23.99
N PRO A 464 8.86 -3.79 -22.79
CA PRO A 464 9.08 -4.88 -21.84
C PRO A 464 8.59 -6.21 -22.40
N ASN A 465 9.33 -7.29 -22.18
CA ASN A 465 8.96 -8.63 -22.62
C ASN A 465 8.02 -9.32 -21.62
N ASN A 466 8.20 -9.04 -20.32
CA ASN A 466 7.46 -9.71 -19.25
C ASN A 466 6.90 -8.70 -18.24
N LEU A 467 5.63 -8.89 -17.88
CA LEU A 467 4.97 -8.16 -16.80
C LEU A 467 4.52 -9.14 -15.71
N TYR A 468 5.13 -9.02 -14.53
CA TYR A 468 4.79 -9.79 -13.35
C TYR A 468 3.89 -8.98 -12.42
N ILE A 469 2.67 -9.43 -12.19
CA ILE A 469 1.75 -8.83 -11.21
C ILE A 469 2.00 -9.49 -9.86
N ILE A 470 2.49 -8.70 -8.92
CA ILE A 470 2.85 -9.15 -7.58
C ILE A 470 1.70 -8.81 -6.60
N GLY A 471 1.13 -9.86 -6.02
CA GLY A 471 0.05 -9.77 -5.04
C GLY A 471 -1.34 -9.60 -5.66
N GLY A 472 -2.36 -9.57 -4.80
CA GLY A 472 -3.77 -9.59 -5.20
C GLY A 472 -4.43 -8.22 -5.37
N VAL A 473 -3.68 -7.12 -5.22
CA VAL A 473 -4.25 -5.77 -5.02
C VAL A 473 -4.01 -4.83 -6.21
N VAL A 474 -3.19 -5.22 -7.17
CA VAL A 474 -3.00 -4.46 -8.41
C VAL A 474 -4.28 -4.54 -9.25
N SER A 475 -4.86 -3.39 -9.60
CA SER A 475 -6.15 -3.35 -10.31
C SER A 475 -5.99 -3.64 -11.81
N ASN A 476 -6.99 -4.29 -12.43
CA ASN A 476 -7.02 -4.45 -13.89
C ASN A 476 -6.92 -3.11 -14.62
N LYS A 477 -7.46 -2.03 -14.05
CA LYS A 477 -7.32 -0.67 -14.58
C LYS A 477 -5.86 -0.24 -14.68
N ALA A 478 -5.07 -0.51 -13.63
CA ALA A 478 -3.64 -0.23 -13.61
C ALA A 478 -2.87 -1.07 -14.62
N ILE A 479 -3.17 -2.38 -14.69
CA ILE A 479 -2.57 -3.31 -15.67
C ILE A 479 -2.86 -2.84 -17.10
N ASN A 480 -4.12 -2.58 -17.42
CA ASN A 480 -4.53 -2.10 -18.74
C ASN A 480 -3.94 -0.72 -19.07
N SER A 481 -3.75 0.14 -18.06
CA SER A 481 -3.06 1.42 -18.24
C SER A 481 -1.59 1.23 -18.62
N PHE A 482 -0.91 0.28 -17.98
CA PHE A 482 0.46 -0.07 -18.30
C PHE A 482 0.58 -0.68 -19.71
N LEU A 483 -0.25 -1.68 -20.03
CA LEU A 483 -0.23 -2.35 -21.34
C LEU A 483 -0.48 -1.37 -22.50
N ARG A 484 -1.26 -0.31 -22.29
CA ARG A 484 -1.46 0.76 -23.28
C ARG A 484 -0.25 1.68 -23.47
N LEU A 485 0.59 1.83 -22.45
CA LEU A 485 1.79 2.67 -22.50
C LEU A 485 3.00 1.92 -23.05
N ALA A 486 3.01 0.59 -22.90
CA ALA A 486 4.09 -0.31 -23.30
C ALA A 486 3.96 -0.83 -24.74
N ASN A 487 2.79 -0.65 -25.37
CA ASN A 487 2.53 -0.84 -26.79
C ASN A 487 2.56 0.50 -27.52
#